data_AF-A0A109QCP7-F1
#
_entry.id   AF-A0A109QCP7-F1
#
_cell.length_a   1.000
_cell.length_b   1.000
_cell.length_c   1.000
_cell.angle_alpha   90.00
_cell.angle_beta   90.00
_cell.angle_gamma   90.00
#
_symmetry.space_group_name_H-M   'P 1'
#
loop_
_entity.id
_entity.type
_entity.pdbx_description
1 polymer ?
#
loop_
_entity_poly.entity_id
_entity_poly.type
_entity_poly.pdbx_seq_one_letter_code
_entity_poly.pdbx_strand_id
1 'polypeptide(L)'
;MPNNMEGRGLTDREIMQLCLELEKGRARSIASVLLETSHSELRKIYQRCMDTVLDNQKQIFDNMRQSGYYVVPQATPEQIAEMQGLLQNNLNPGSQV
;
A
#
# COMPACT_ATOMS: atom_id res chain seq x y z
N MET A 1 -5.04 0.98 21.98
CA MET A 1 -3.86 1.76 22.42
C MET A 1 -4.37 2.84 23.37
N PRO A 2 -3.71 3.09 24.51
CA PRO A 2 -4.05 4.26 25.32
C PRO A 2 -3.89 5.52 24.47
N ASN A 3 -4.72 6.54 24.71
CA ASN A 3 -4.66 7.78 23.97
C ASN A 3 -3.55 8.65 24.59
N ASN A 4 -2.34 8.56 24.04
CA ASN A 4 -1.13 9.21 24.57
C ASN A 4 -1.08 10.73 24.27
N MET A 5 -2.23 11.36 24.00
CA MET A 5 -2.42 12.76 23.62
C MET A 5 -2.75 13.63 24.83
N GLU A 6 -2.11 13.42 25.97
CA GLU A 6 -2.22 14.32 27.13
C GLU A 6 -1.58 15.68 26.82
N GLY A 7 -2.26 16.53 26.05
CA GLY A 7 -1.87 17.91 25.75
C GLY A 7 -0.68 18.09 24.81
N ARG A 8 0.01 17.02 24.39
CA ARG A 8 1.11 17.11 23.40
C ARG A 8 0.60 16.99 21.96
N GLY A 9 1.22 17.71 21.05
CA GLY A 9 1.00 17.56 19.61
C GLY A 9 1.48 16.21 19.07
N LEU A 10 1.12 15.90 17.82
CA LEU A 10 1.64 14.73 17.12
C LEU A 10 3.15 14.86 16.91
N THR A 11 3.88 13.79 17.18
CA THR A 11 5.29 13.67 16.77
C THR A 11 5.41 13.56 15.25
N ASP A 12 6.59 13.84 14.71
CA ASP A 12 6.89 13.64 13.28
C ASP A 12 6.57 12.21 12.83
N ARG A 13 6.89 11.21 13.66
CA ARG A 13 6.56 9.81 13.38
C ARG A 13 5.05 9.59 13.25
N GLU A 14 4.27 10.15 14.18
CA GLU A 14 2.80 10.04 14.18
C GLU A 14 2.18 10.78 12.98
N ILE A 15 2.71 11.96 12.61
CA ILE A 15 2.28 12.71 11.43
C ILE A 15 2.59 11.93 10.15
N MET A 16 3.83 11.44 9.98
CA MET A 16 4.21 10.67 8.80
C MET A 16 3.41 9.37 8.69
N GLN A 17 3.16 8.69 9.81
CA GLN A 17 2.33 7.49 9.85
C GLN A 17 0.89 7.80 9.42
N LEU A 18 0.32 8.92 9.90
CA LEU A 18 -1.00 9.38 9.46
C LEU A 18 -1.03 9.67 7.96
N CYS A 19 -0.05 10.42 7.43
CA CYS A 19 0.06 10.71 6.01
C CYS A 19 0.17 9.42 5.17
N LEU A 20 0.97 8.45 5.62
CA LEU A 20 1.13 7.15 4.96
C LEU A 20 -0.21 6.40 4.89
N GLU A 21 -0.97 6.35 5.99
CA GLU A 21 -2.26 5.66 6.00
C GLU A 21 -3.33 6.39 5.18
N LEU A 22 -3.31 7.73 5.14
CA LEU A 22 -4.20 8.51 4.29
C LEU A 22 -3.95 8.25 2.80
N GLU A 23 -2.68 8.22 2.36
CA GLU A 23 -2.36 7.91 0.96
C GLU A 23 -2.72 6.46 0.60
N LYS A 24 -2.49 5.49 1.51
CA LYS A 24 -2.98 4.12 1.32
C LYS A 24 -4.51 4.06 1.19
N GLY A 25 -5.23 4.83 2.00
CA GLY A 25 -6.69 4.96 1.91
C GLY A 25 -7.14 5.53 0.58
N ARG A 26 -6.47 6.61 0.12
CA ARG A 26 -6.73 7.25 -1.17
C ARG A 26 -6.51 6.29 -2.34
N ALA A 27 -5.43 5.51 -2.32
CA ALA A 27 -5.13 4.51 -3.35
C ALA A 27 -6.23 3.45 -3.45
N ARG A 28 -6.68 2.91 -2.30
CA ARG A 28 -7.78 1.90 -2.28
C ARG A 28 -9.08 2.47 -2.85
N SER A 29 -9.44 3.69 -2.47
CA SER A 29 -10.65 4.36 -2.97
C SER A 29 -10.60 4.61 -4.49
N ILE A 30 -9.46 5.12 -4.98
CA ILE A 30 -9.26 5.33 -6.43
C ILE A 30 -9.31 4.00 -7.19
N ALA A 31 -8.71 2.94 -6.64
CA ALA A 31 -8.75 1.61 -7.24
C ALA A 31 -10.19 1.11 -7.41
N SER A 32 -11.05 1.26 -6.40
CA SER A 32 -12.47 0.92 -6.52
C SER A 32 -13.15 1.67 -7.67
N VAL A 33 -12.93 2.99 -7.79
CA VAL A 33 -13.47 3.78 -8.91
C VAL A 33 -12.93 3.28 -10.25
N LEU A 34 -11.64 3.01 -10.36
CA LEU A 34 -11.03 2.49 -11.59
C LEU A 34 -11.55 1.11 -11.97
N LEU A 35 -11.98 0.27 -11.03
CA LEU A 35 -12.54 -1.04 -11.34
C LEU A 35 -13.98 -0.94 -11.85
N GLU A 36 -14.77 -0.01 -11.33
CA GLU A 36 -16.22 0.01 -11.52
C GLU A 36 -16.72 1.11 -12.48
N THR A 37 -15.90 2.13 -12.76
CA THR A 37 -16.34 3.26 -13.61
C THR A 37 -16.52 2.85 -15.08
N SER A 38 -17.70 3.15 -15.62
CA SER A 38 -18.01 3.00 -17.05
C SER A 38 -17.62 4.22 -17.89
N HIS A 39 -17.31 5.36 -17.26
CA HIS A 39 -17.01 6.60 -17.96
C HIS A 39 -15.51 6.70 -18.30
N SER A 40 -15.19 6.70 -19.61
CA SER A 40 -13.80 6.66 -20.10
C SER A 40 -12.94 7.84 -19.65
N GLU A 41 -13.43 9.07 -19.77
CA GLU A 41 -12.65 10.25 -19.33
C GLU A 41 -12.45 10.29 -17.82
N LEU A 42 -13.46 9.92 -17.04
CA LEU A 42 -13.33 9.78 -15.60
C LEU A 42 -12.27 8.73 -15.24
N ARG A 43 -12.26 7.59 -15.92
CA ARG A 43 -11.23 6.56 -15.76
C ARG A 43 -9.82 7.13 -16.01
N LYS A 44 -9.62 7.91 -17.07
CA LYS A 44 -8.33 8.56 -17.37
C LYS A 44 -7.91 9.58 -16.32
N ILE A 45 -8.86 10.33 -15.74
CA ILE A 45 -8.59 11.25 -14.63
C ILE A 45 -8.12 10.45 -13.41
N TYR A 46 -8.87 9.43 -13.01
CA TYR A 46 -8.53 8.61 -11.84
C TYR A 46 -7.23 7.82 -12.04
N GLN A 47 -6.87 7.45 -13.27
CA GLN A 47 -5.58 6.81 -13.55
C GLN A 47 -4.42 7.75 -13.19
N ARG A 48 -4.48 9.02 -13.62
CA ARG A 48 -3.46 10.02 -13.26
C ARG A 48 -3.41 10.29 -11.76
N CYS A 49 -4.58 10.31 -11.11
CA CYS A 49 -4.66 10.43 -9.66
C CYS A 49 -4.02 9.22 -8.95
N MET A 50 -4.18 8.00 -9.50
CA MET A 50 -3.56 6.79 -8.98
C MET A 50 -2.04 6.88 -9.05
N ASP A 51 -1.50 7.27 -10.19
CA ASP A 51 -0.05 7.43 -10.37
C ASP A 51 0.52 8.43 -9.33
N THR A 52 -0.17 9.57 -9.16
CA THR A 52 0.20 10.58 -8.15
C THR A 52 0.14 10.05 -6.72
N VAL A 53 -0.89 9.28 -6.37
CA VAL A 53 -0.99 8.66 -5.03
C VAL A 53 0.16 7.68 -4.79
N LEU A 54 0.46 6.83 -5.78
CA LEU A 54 1.50 5.82 -5.63
C LEU A 54 2.87 6.46 -5.45
N ASP A 55 3.18 7.52 -6.19
CA ASP A 55 4.41 8.29 -6.03
C ASP A 55 4.50 8.94 -4.65
N ASN A 56 3.45 9.63 -4.20
CA ASN A 56 3.41 10.24 -2.86
C ASN A 56 3.57 9.19 -1.76
N GLN A 57 2.81 8.10 -1.83
CA GLN A 57 2.84 7.02 -0.86
C GLN A 57 4.24 6.39 -0.78
N LYS A 58 4.89 6.19 -1.92
CA LYS A 58 6.25 5.65 -2.02
C LYS A 58 7.27 6.58 -1.39
N GLN A 59 7.21 7.88 -1.67
CA GLN A 59 8.10 8.88 -1.07
C GLN A 59 7.95 8.92 0.45
N ILE A 60 6.71 8.95 0.98
CA ILE A 60 6.47 8.92 2.43
C ILE A 60 7.02 7.63 3.03
N PHE A 61 6.75 6.48 2.41
CA PHE A 61 7.24 5.18 2.87
C PHE A 61 8.77 5.14 2.94
N ASP A 62 9.46 5.59 1.89
CA ASP A 62 10.92 5.60 1.86
C ASP A 62 11.51 6.54 2.91
N ASN A 63 10.92 7.73 3.10
CA ASN A 63 11.33 8.66 4.15
C ASN A 63 11.14 8.06 5.56
N MET A 64 10.01 7.39 5.81
CA MET A 64 9.76 6.72 7.09
C MET A 64 10.72 5.56 7.32
N ARG A 65 11.06 4.81 6.27
CA ARG A 65 12.04 3.71 6.35
C ARG A 65 13.44 4.22 6.63
N GLN A 66 13.89 5.27 5.94
CA GLN A 66 15.20 5.89 6.15
C GLN A 66 15.34 6.48 7.57
N SER A 67 14.26 7.06 8.10
CA SER A 67 14.21 7.61 9.46
C SER A 67 14.07 6.54 10.56
N GLY A 68 13.99 5.26 10.21
CA GLY A 68 13.77 4.16 11.16
C GLY A 68 12.36 4.11 11.77
N TYR A 69 11.43 4.92 11.28
CA TYR A 69 10.05 4.98 11.77
C TYR A 69 9.19 3.82 11.28
N TYR A 70 9.60 3.18 10.17
CA TYR A 70 8.88 2.09 9.55
C TYR A 70 9.87 1.00 9.07
N VAL A 71 9.77 -0.19 9.66
CA VAL A 71 10.66 -1.32 9.34
C VAL A 71 9.85 -2.39 8.62
N VAL A 72 10.24 -2.74 7.40
CA VAL A 72 9.68 -3.85 6.63
C VAL A 72 10.80 -4.81 6.28
N PRO A 73 10.72 -6.08 6.71
CA PRO A 73 11.69 -7.08 6.29
C PRO A 73 11.54 -7.31 4.78
N GLN A 74 12.68 -7.46 4.09
CA GLN A 74 12.67 -7.95 2.72
C GLN A 74 12.26 -9.43 2.73
N ALA A 75 11.46 -9.84 1.74
CA ALA A 75 11.17 -11.25 1.55
C ALA A 75 12.44 -12.00 1.19
N THR A 76 12.64 -13.17 1.79
CA THR A 76 13.75 -14.07 1.45
C THR A 76 13.47 -14.78 0.12
N PRO A 77 14.51 -15.22 -0.62
CA PRO A 77 14.33 -16.05 -1.81
C PRO A 77 13.47 -17.28 -1.57
N GLU A 78 13.61 -17.91 -0.40
CA GLU A 78 12.84 -19.10 0.00
C GLU A 78 11.36 -18.77 0.15
N GLN A 79 11.02 -17.67 0.82
CA GLN A 79 9.63 -17.19 0.95
C GLN A 79 9.02 -16.82 -0.40
N ILE A 80 9.82 -16.26 -1.31
CA ILE A 80 9.38 -15.94 -2.67
C ILE A 80 9.07 -17.24 -3.43
N ALA A 81 9.96 -18.24 -3.36
CA ALA A 81 9.78 -19.53 -4.03
C ALA A 81 8.56 -20.30 -3.51
N GLU A 82 8.36 -20.31 -2.19
CA GLU A 82 7.18 -20.91 -1.54
C GLU A 82 5.89 -20.27 -2.07
N MET A 83 5.80 -18.94 -2.06
CA MET A 83 4.62 -18.21 -2.55
C MET A 83 4.37 -18.45 -4.04
N GLN A 84 5.42 -18.54 -4.87
CA GLN A 84 5.27 -18.89 -6.28
C GLN A 84 4.67 -20.28 -6.47
N GLY A 85 5.12 -21.27 -5.69
CA GLY A 85 4.54 -22.62 -5.71
C GLY A 85 3.07 -22.64 -5.32
N LEU A 86 2.69 -21.91 -4.27
CA LEU A 86 1.30 -21.77 -3.84
C LEU A 86 0.41 -21.14 -4.92
N LEU A 87 0.88 -20.09 -5.58
CA LEU A 87 0.14 -19.44 -6.66
C LEU A 87 -0.04 -20.37 -7.87
N GLN A 88 0.99 -21.12 -8.25
CA GLN A 88 0.89 -22.09 -9.34
C GLN A 88 -0.12 -23.21 -9.04
N ASN A 89 -0.11 -23.72 -7.81
CA ASN A 89 -1.06 -24.76 -7.37
C ASN A 89 -2.50 -24.24 -7.34
N ASN A 90 -2.71 -22.99 -6.90
CA ASN A 90 -4.04 -22.37 -6.87
C ASN A 90 -4.58 -22.03 -8.26
N LEU A 91 -3.72 -21.75 -9.24
CA LEU A 91 -4.11 -21.49 -10.62
C LEU A 91 -4.34 -22.78 -11.43
N ASN A 92 -3.73 -23.90 -11.02
CA ASN A 92 -3.87 -25.20 -11.67
C ASN A 92 -4.19 -26.32 -10.66
N PRO A 93 -5.38 -26.31 -10.03
CA PRO A 93 -5.75 -27.29 -9.00
C PRO A 93 -5.86 -28.74 -9.54
N GLY A 94 -5.87 -28.94 -10.86
CA GLY A 94 -6.02 -30.25 -11.51
C GLY A 94 -4.73 -30.95 -11.95
N SER A 95 -3.55 -30.38 -11.68
CA SER A 95 -2.27 -30.96 -12.12
C SER A 95 -1.62 -31.92 -11.11
N GLN A 96 -2.28 -32.19 -9.98
CA GLN A 96 -1.90 -33.25 -9.06
C GLN A 96 -2.68 -34.53 -9.42
N VAL A 97 -2.12 -35.34 -10.31
CA VAL A 97 -2.51 -36.75 -10.55
C VAL A 97 -1.26 -37.61 -10.44
#